data_AF-A0A164VAE7-F1
#
_entry.id   AF-A0A164VAE7-F1
#
_cell.length_a   1.000
_cell.length_b   1.000
_cell.length_c   1.000
_cell.angle_alpha   90.00
_cell.angle_beta   90.00
_cell.angle_gamma   90.00
#
_symmetry.space_group_name_H-M   'P 1'
#
loop_
_entity.id
_entity.type
_entity.pdbx_description
1 polymer ?
#
loop_
_entity_poly.entity_id
_entity_poly.type
_entity_poly.pdbx_seq_one_letter_code
_entity_poly.pdbx_strand_id
1 'polypeptide(L)'
;MRQETKKKTYEYIYDLNDTAATTPEVEYIVQTEYQKTEIGTYELFYNETPVGKLENLIQGGVYRVVIQKALNESDSYHVMTVEVTPPNSVNILWLLPQYFVVTVGEVMFSVTGLTFSYSQAPLSMKSVMQAIWLLVVAFGNLIDIIVIQFQSDMSQADEFFLFAGIMGIAVIIFTAMSWNYKYVEDEKKENEDEKKRLSTLSDHKTDSSSSSSSSDEEVYAKKGEENKAFSE
;
A
#
# COMPACT_ATOMS: atom_id res chain seq x y z
N MET A 1 48.60 -15.02 -5.32
CA MET A 1 48.90 -14.23 -4.11
C MET A 1 47.88 -14.59 -3.05
N ARG A 2 48.34 -15.24 -1.99
CA ARG A 2 47.55 -15.85 -0.92
C ARG A 2 47.21 -14.72 0.06
N GLN A 3 45.96 -14.26 0.08
CA GLN A 3 45.50 -13.30 1.08
C GLN A 3 45.40 -14.06 2.40
N GLU A 4 46.36 -13.84 3.30
CA GLU A 4 46.29 -14.27 4.68
C GLU A 4 45.17 -13.48 5.37
N THR A 5 43.98 -14.06 5.43
CA THR A 5 42.90 -13.55 6.27
C THR A 5 43.32 -13.76 7.73
N LYS A 6 44.00 -12.76 8.31
CA LYS A 6 44.23 -12.68 9.76
C LYS A 6 42.87 -12.72 10.45
N LYS A 7 42.48 -13.92 10.92
CA LYS A 7 41.32 -14.14 11.78
C LYS A 7 41.60 -13.41 13.09
N LYS A 8 41.15 -12.15 13.19
CA LYS A 8 41.10 -11.45 14.46
C LYS A 8 39.98 -12.10 15.27
N THR A 9 40.36 -13.00 16.18
CA THR A 9 39.47 -13.53 17.20
C THR A 9 39.34 -12.46 18.27
N TYR A 10 38.10 -12.06 18.57
CA TYR A 10 37.81 -11.13 19.65
C TYR A 10 37.19 -11.94 20.78
N GLU A 11 37.67 -11.69 22.00
CA GLU A 11 37.25 -12.36 23.22
C GLU A 11 36.15 -11.51 23.89
N TYR A 12 35.00 -12.10 24.17
CA TYR A 12 33.97 -11.46 24.98
C TYR A 12 33.68 -12.34 26.20
N ILE A 13 33.88 -11.74 27.37
CA ILE A 13 33.59 -12.33 28.68
C ILE A 13 32.26 -11.73 29.15
N TYR A 14 31.25 -12.57 29.33
CA TYR A 14 30.01 -12.17 29.98
C TYR A 14 30.15 -12.38 31.49
N ASP A 15 30.20 -11.30 32.26
CA ASP A 15 30.18 -11.34 33.73
C ASP A 15 28.73 -11.23 34.20
N LEU A 16 28.16 -12.36 34.64
CA LEU A 16 26.80 -12.43 35.16
C LEU A 16 26.80 -12.15 36.67
N ASN A 17 27.15 -10.93 37.06
CA ASN A 17 27.06 -10.47 38.44
C ASN A 17 26.03 -9.35 38.56
N ASP A 18 24.78 -9.71 38.82
CA ASP A 18 23.98 -9.15 39.92
C ASP A 18 22.58 -9.78 39.94
N THR A 19 22.29 -10.60 40.96
CA THR A 19 21.01 -10.58 41.69
C THR A 19 21.09 -11.57 42.86
N ALA A 20 21.26 -11.02 44.06
CA ALA A 20 21.08 -11.75 45.31
C ALA A 20 19.61 -12.20 45.44
N ALA A 21 19.33 -13.50 45.49
CA ALA A 21 18.22 -14.06 46.26
C ALA A 21 18.25 -15.61 46.31
N THR A 22 18.29 -16.11 47.54
CA THR A 22 18.13 -17.49 47.97
C THR A 22 16.75 -18.09 47.64
N THR A 23 16.68 -19.01 46.66
CA THR A 23 15.76 -20.19 46.64
C THR A 23 16.13 -21.14 45.47
N PRO A 24 16.13 -22.47 45.66
CA PRO A 24 16.69 -23.40 44.68
C PRO A 24 15.60 -24.01 43.79
N GLU A 25 14.98 -23.25 42.87
CA GLU A 25 14.08 -23.89 41.88
C GLU A 25 13.72 -23.07 40.62
N VAL A 26 14.45 -21.99 40.29
CA VAL A 26 14.16 -21.22 39.07
C VAL A 26 15.36 -21.25 38.15
N GLU A 27 15.17 -21.85 36.98
CA GLU A 27 16.07 -21.78 35.83
C GLU A 27 16.23 -20.30 35.44
N TYR A 28 17.35 -19.69 35.83
CA TYR A 28 17.59 -18.27 35.59
C TYR A 28 17.83 -18.02 34.09
N ILE A 29 16.85 -17.45 33.40
CA ILE A 29 17.08 -16.86 32.08
C ILE A 29 17.71 -15.50 32.30
N VAL A 30 19.03 -15.41 32.10
CA VAL A 30 19.75 -14.13 32.13
C VAL A 30 19.88 -13.61 30.72
N GLN A 31 19.32 -12.44 30.45
CA GLN A 31 19.42 -11.77 29.16
C GLN A 31 20.42 -10.63 29.25
N THR A 32 21.37 -10.60 28.30
CA THR A 32 22.33 -9.51 28.17
C THR A 32 21.77 -8.39 27.29
N GLU A 33 22.24 -7.17 27.48
CA GLU A 33 21.97 -6.08 26.55
C GLU A 33 22.62 -6.32 25.19
N TYR A 34 22.11 -5.63 24.16
CA TYR A 34 22.68 -5.68 22.82
C TYR A 34 24.04 -4.99 22.81
N GLN A 35 25.07 -5.75 22.42
CA GLN A 35 26.41 -5.20 22.25
C GLN A 35 26.73 -5.08 20.75
N LYS A 36 27.25 -3.92 20.36
CA LYS A 36 27.76 -3.72 19.00
C LYS A 36 29.10 -4.42 18.87
N THR A 37 29.20 -5.31 17.90
CA THR A 37 30.42 -6.06 17.57
C THR A 37 30.92 -5.72 16.18
N GLU A 38 32.19 -6.02 15.91
CA GLU A 38 32.77 -5.91 14.57
C GLU A 38 32.39 -7.14 13.73
N ILE A 39 32.64 -7.06 12.42
CA ILE A 39 32.43 -8.19 11.50
C ILE A 39 33.55 -9.20 11.76
N GLY A 40 33.21 -10.46 12.07
CA GLY A 40 34.24 -11.43 12.42
C GLY A 40 33.73 -12.79 12.92
N THR A 41 34.69 -13.59 13.36
CA THR A 41 34.43 -14.84 14.08
C THR A 41 34.76 -14.63 15.55
N TYR A 42 33.85 -15.02 16.43
CA TYR A 42 33.98 -14.85 17.87
C TYR A 42 34.04 -16.22 18.55
N GLU A 43 34.90 -16.35 19.55
CA GLU A 43 34.88 -17.51 20.45
C GLU A 43 34.09 -17.10 21.69
N LEU A 44 33.14 -17.94 22.07
CA LEU A 44 32.22 -17.69 23.17
C LEU A 44 32.78 -18.36 24.43
N PHE A 45 32.87 -17.59 25.50
CA PHE A 45 33.33 -18.06 26.81
C PHE A 45 32.24 -17.82 27.85
N TYR A 46 32.02 -18.83 28.71
CA TYR A 46 31.19 -18.71 29.90
C TYR A 46 32.08 -18.99 31.11
N ASN A 47 32.27 -17.99 31.99
CA ASN A 47 33.12 -18.12 33.18
C ASN A 47 34.49 -18.76 32.88
N GLU A 48 35.21 -18.21 31.90
CA GLU A 48 36.53 -18.66 31.41
C GLU A 48 36.55 -20.03 30.71
N THR A 49 35.44 -20.76 30.63
CA THR A 49 35.33 -22.00 29.86
C THR A 49 34.87 -21.72 28.41
N PRO A 50 35.56 -22.26 27.39
CA PRO A 50 35.13 -22.09 26.00
C PRO A 50 33.86 -22.91 25.74
N VAL A 51 32.75 -22.23 25.42
CA VAL A 51 31.44 -22.87 25.22
C VAL A 51 31.07 -23.05 23.74
N GLY A 52 31.66 -22.28 22.83
CA GLY A 52 31.36 -22.40 21.41
C GLY A 52 32.04 -21.36 20.53
N LYS A 53 31.72 -21.40 19.23
CA LYS A 53 32.18 -20.41 18.25
C LYS A 53 31.00 -19.82 17.52
N LEU A 54 31.07 -18.53 17.27
CA LEU A 54 30.13 -17.76 16.48
C LEU A 54 30.84 -17.34 15.20
N GLU A 55 30.49 -18.01 14.10
CA GLU A 55 31.16 -17.83 12.82
C GLU A 55 30.40 -16.85 11.91
N ASN A 56 31.15 -16.11 11.09
CA ASN A 56 30.65 -15.27 10.01
C ASN A 56 29.59 -14.22 10.42
N LEU A 57 29.90 -13.38 11.41
CA LEU A 57 29.06 -12.19 11.66
C LEU A 57 29.19 -11.22 10.50
N ILE A 58 28.10 -11.04 9.76
CA ILE A 58 28.02 -10.14 8.61
C ILE A 58 27.27 -8.87 9.01
N GLN A 59 27.58 -7.76 8.35
CA GLN A 59 26.96 -6.47 8.62
C GLN A 59 25.43 -6.52 8.48
N GLY A 60 24.75 -5.86 9.42
CA GLY A 60 23.29 -5.73 9.42
C GLY A 60 22.55 -6.94 10.01
N GLY A 61 23.25 -8.03 10.31
CA GLY A 61 22.67 -9.17 11.03
C GLY A 61 22.61 -8.92 12.53
N VAL A 62 21.51 -9.33 13.16
CA VAL A 62 21.38 -9.36 14.63
C VAL A 62 21.37 -10.81 15.05
N TYR A 63 22.35 -11.20 15.87
CA TYR A 63 22.52 -12.57 16.33
C TYR A 63 22.24 -12.65 17.82
N ARG A 64 21.46 -13.64 18.22
CA ARG A 64 21.22 -13.99 19.62
C ARG A 64 21.90 -15.31 19.92
N VAL A 65 22.76 -15.31 20.92
CA VAL A 65 23.40 -16.52 21.41
C VAL A 65 22.69 -16.95 22.68
N VAL A 66 22.24 -18.21 22.72
CA VAL A 66 21.60 -18.83 23.88
C VAL A 66 22.53 -19.93 24.38
N ILE A 67 22.91 -19.85 25.65
CA ILE A 67 23.76 -20.83 26.32
C ILE A 67 22.90 -21.57 27.33
N GLN A 68 22.77 -22.89 27.19
CA GLN A 68 22.04 -23.74 28.13
C GLN A 68 23.01 -24.72 28.79
N LYS A 69 22.92 -24.86 30.12
CA LYS A 69 23.69 -25.88 30.85
C LYS A 69 22.94 -27.22 30.81
N ALA A 70 23.61 -28.30 30.42
CA ALA A 70 23.02 -29.63 30.41
C ALA A 70 22.81 -30.16 31.83
N LEU A 71 21.66 -30.79 32.09
CA LEU A 71 21.31 -31.33 33.41
C LEU A 71 22.01 -32.66 33.73
N ASN A 72 22.49 -33.36 32.70
CA ASN A 72 22.97 -34.76 32.81
C ASN A 72 24.50 -34.90 32.84
N GLU A 73 25.25 -33.83 32.52
CA GLU A 73 26.71 -33.84 32.49
C GLU A 73 27.18 -32.54 33.16
N SER A 74 28.00 -32.67 34.22
CA SER A 74 28.33 -31.56 35.11
C SER A 74 29.10 -30.39 34.50
N ASP A 75 29.42 -30.44 33.20
CA ASP A 75 30.24 -29.43 32.53
C ASP A 75 29.96 -29.28 31.01
N SER A 76 28.81 -29.73 30.51
CA SER A 76 28.46 -29.53 29.10
C SER A 76 27.46 -28.39 28.90
N TYR A 77 27.86 -27.42 28.06
CA TYR A 77 27.03 -26.29 27.64
C TYR A 77 26.56 -26.53 26.21
N HIS A 78 25.26 -26.35 25.98
CA HIS A 78 24.69 -26.31 24.64
C HIS A 78 24.54 -24.86 24.20
N VAL A 79 25.22 -24.50 23.11
CA VAL A 79 25.15 -23.14 22.54
C VAL A 79 24.29 -23.19 21.29
N MET A 80 23.19 -22.46 21.31
CA MET A 80 22.36 -22.20 20.12
C MET A 80 22.55 -20.77 19.69
N THR A 81 22.89 -20.57 18.42
CA THR A 81 22.88 -19.25 17.79
C THR A 81 21.59 -19.12 16.99
N VAL A 82 20.83 -18.07 17.28
CA VAL A 82 19.62 -17.71 16.55
C VAL A 82 19.88 -16.39 15.83
N GLU A 83 19.76 -16.42 14.50
CA GLU A 83 19.73 -15.21 13.69
C GLU A 83 18.37 -14.54 13.88
N VAL A 84 18.35 -13.36 14.50
CA VAL A 84 17.13 -12.58 14.76
C VAL A 84 16.79 -11.70 13.56
N THR A 85 17.81 -11.20 12.86
CA THR A 85 17.66 -10.41 11.66
C THR A 85 18.69 -10.86 10.64
N PRO A 86 18.26 -11.17 9.40
CA PRO A 86 19.18 -11.60 8.37
C PRO A 86 20.26 -10.56 8.06
N PRO A 87 21.50 -11.00 7.82
CA PRO A 87 22.56 -10.11 7.41
C PRO A 87 22.23 -9.47 6.07
N ASN A 88 22.73 -8.25 5.88
CA ASN A 88 22.46 -7.50 4.67
C ASN A 88 23.15 -8.19 3.47
N SER A 89 22.34 -8.68 2.53
CA SER A 89 22.80 -9.42 1.35
C SER A 89 22.73 -8.61 0.05
N VAL A 90 21.97 -7.51 0.01
CA VAL A 90 21.71 -6.73 -1.21
C VAL A 90 21.71 -5.23 -0.97
N ASN A 91 22.27 -4.49 -1.93
CA ASN A 91 22.30 -3.04 -1.87
C ASN A 91 20.88 -2.46 -2.01
N ILE A 92 20.49 -1.55 -1.11
CA ILE A 92 19.19 -0.86 -1.14
C ILE A 92 18.91 -0.16 -2.48
N LEU A 93 19.94 0.24 -3.23
CA LEU A 93 19.81 0.88 -4.55
C LEU A 93 19.14 -0.04 -5.59
N TRP A 94 19.16 -1.36 -5.41
CA TRP A 94 18.44 -2.30 -6.28
C TRP A 94 16.92 -2.16 -6.23
N LEU A 95 16.40 -1.45 -5.24
CA LEU A 95 14.98 -1.15 -5.14
C LEU A 95 14.54 -0.05 -6.13
N LEU A 96 15.46 0.85 -6.51
CA LEU A 96 15.15 2.00 -7.35
C LEU A 96 14.59 1.62 -8.73
N PRO A 97 15.18 0.68 -9.49
CA PRO A 97 14.65 0.29 -10.79
C PRO A 97 13.23 -0.28 -10.71
N GLN A 98 12.94 -1.07 -9.67
CA GLN A 98 11.63 -1.68 -9.49
C GLN A 98 10.55 -0.62 -9.22
N TYR A 99 10.81 0.30 -8.28
CA TYR A 99 9.87 1.39 -7.98
C TYR A 99 9.67 2.30 -9.19
N PHE A 100 10.72 2.57 -9.96
CA PHE A 100 10.60 3.38 -11.16
C PHE A 100 9.66 2.73 -12.20
N VAL A 101 9.82 1.43 -12.47
CA VAL A 101 8.97 0.74 -13.44
C VAL A 101 7.51 0.67 -12.97
N VAL A 102 7.27 0.37 -11.69
CA VAL A 102 5.92 0.31 -11.11
C VAL A 102 5.23 1.67 -11.18
N THR A 103 5.91 2.74 -10.78
CA THR A 103 5.34 4.10 -10.80
C THR A 103 5.03 4.60 -12.20
N VAL A 104 5.90 4.34 -13.18
CA VAL A 104 5.61 4.66 -14.59
C VAL A 104 4.40 3.87 -15.09
N GLY A 105 4.32 2.57 -14.78
CA GLY A 105 3.17 1.73 -15.13
C GLY A 105 1.87 2.22 -14.50
N GLU A 106 1.92 2.60 -13.22
CA GLU A 106 0.77 3.16 -12.49
C GLU A 106 0.25 4.44 -13.16
N VAL A 107 1.14 5.38 -13.48
CA VAL A 107 0.74 6.64 -14.13
C VAL A 107 0.15 6.37 -15.53
N MET A 108 0.78 5.49 -16.31
CA MET A 108 0.33 5.14 -17.66
C MET A 108 -0.97 4.32 -17.70
N PHE A 109 -1.31 3.60 -16.65
CA PHE A 109 -2.55 2.84 -16.59
C PHE A 109 -3.67 3.59 -15.87
N SER A 110 -3.39 4.11 -14.67
CA SER A 110 -4.38 4.73 -13.79
C SER A 110 -4.88 6.08 -14.32
N VAL A 111 -3.99 7.01 -14.64
CA VAL A 111 -4.37 8.38 -15.05
C VAL A 111 -5.05 8.37 -16.42
N THR A 112 -4.46 7.65 -17.37
CA THR A 112 -4.95 7.51 -18.74
C THR A 112 -6.23 6.68 -18.79
N GLY A 113 -6.32 5.61 -18.00
CA GLY A 113 -7.52 4.77 -17.90
C GLY A 113 -8.72 5.52 -17.34
N LEU A 114 -8.53 6.32 -16.28
CA LEU A 114 -9.58 7.19 -15.74
C LEU A 114 -10.01 8.26 -16.74
N THR A 115 -9.04 8.92 -17.39
CA THR A 115 -9.32 9.97 -18.39
C THR A 115 -10.10 9.41 -19.58
N PHE A 116 -9.71 8.23 -20.06
CA PHE A 116 -10.44 7.51 -21.11
C PHE A 116 -11.84 7.09 -20.66
N SER A 117 -11.98 6.58 -19.43
CA SER A 117 -13.29 6.19 -18.89
C SER A 117 -14.23 7.41 -18.78
N TYR A 118 -13.70 8.57 -18.39
CA TYR A 118 -14.46 9.81 -18.35
C TYR A 118 -14.86 10.34 -19.72
N SER A 119 -14.02 10.19 -20.76
CA SER A 119 -14.39 10.60 -22.12
C SER A 119 -15.44 9.65 -22.72
N GLN A 120 -15.41 8.37 -22.37
CA GLN A 120 -16.37 7.39 -22.87
C GLN A 120 -17.70 7.36 -22.08
N ALA A 121 -17.73 7.76 -20.81
CA ALA A 121 -18.95 7.82 -20.00
C ALA A 121 -19.88 9.01 -20.36
N PRO A 122 -21.20 8.92 -20.11
CA PRO A 122 -22.12 10.06 -20.19
C PRO A 122 -21.82 11.11 -19.11
N LEU A 123 -22.12 12.40 -19.38
CA LEU A 123 -21.81 13.52 -18.46
C LEU A 123 -22.35 13.34 -17.03
N SER A 124 -23.50 12.69 -16.87
CA SER A 124 -24.13 12.44 -15.56
C SER A 124 -23.47 11.35 -14.74
N MET A 125 -22.58 10.53 -15.32
CA MET A 125 -22.00 9.34 -14.67
C MET A 125 -20.57 9.53 -14.14
N LYS A 126 -20.00 10.74 -14.19
CA LYS A 126 -18.62 10.98 -13.76
C LYS A 126 -18.36 10.54 -12.31
N SER A 127 -19.27 10.85 -11.37
CA SER A 127 -19.12 10.40 -9.97
C SER A 127 -19.21 8.87 -9.82
N VAL A 128 -20.01 8.22 -10.66
CA VAL A 128 -20.16 6.75 -10.63
C VAL A 128 -18.90 6.08 -11.17
N MET A 129 -18.26 6.64 -12.21
CA MET A 129 -16.99 6.12 -12.73
C MET A 129 -15.86 6.17 -11.70
N GLN A 130 -15.77 7.26 -10.92
CA GLN A 130 -14.80 7.33 -9.81
C GLN A 130 -15.09 6.26 -8.75
N ALA A 131 -16.37 6.06 -8.40
CA ALA A 131 -16.75 5.04 -7.42
C ALA A 131 -16.44 3.62 -7.92
N ILE A 132 -16.69 3.34 -9.21
CA ILE A 132 -16.33 2.06 -9.84
C ILE A 132 -14.81 1.88 -9.87
N TRP A 133 -14.05 2.94 -10.16
CA TRP A 133 -12.59 2.88 -10.13
C TRP A 133 -12.07 2.48 -8.74
N LEU A 134 -12.56 3.14 -7.69
CA LEU A 134 -12.21 2.81 -6.31
C LEU A 134 -12.67 1.40 -5.92
N LEU A 135 -13.82 0.94 -6.42
CA LEU A 135 -14.31 -0.41 -6.18
C LEU A 135 -13.38 -1.47 -6.80
N VAL A 136 -12.88 -1.23 -8.02
CA VAL A 136 -11.92 -2.14 -8.68
C VAL A 136 -10.59 -2.16 -7.92
N VAL A 137 -10.11 -1.01 -7.44
CA VAL A 137 -8.91 -0.95 -6.57
C VAL A 137 -9.12 -1.76 -5.28
N ALA A 138 -10.28 -1.60 -4.63
CA ALA A 138 -10.61 -2.38 -3.44
C ALA A 138 -10.67 -3.89 -3.73
N PHE A 139 -11.19 -4.28 -4.90
CA PHE A 139 -11.21 -5.68 -5.32
C PHE A 139 -9.81 -6.23 -5.61
N GLY A 140 -8.91 -5.42 -6.20
CA GLY A 140 -7.49 -5.76 -6.35
C GLY A 140 -6.81 -6.04 -5.02
N ASN A 141 -6.95 -5.11 -4.06
CA ASN A 141 -6.41 -5.28 -2.71
C ASN A 141 -7.00 -6.51 -1.99
N LEU A 142 -8.28 -6.83 -2.24
CA LEU A 142 -8.90 -8.03 -1.69
C LEU A 142 -8.27 -9.31 -2.27
N ILE A 143 -7.98 -9.33 -3.56
CA ILE A 143 -7.27 -10.46 -4.19
C ILE A 143 -5.89 -10.64 -3.54
N ASP A 144 -5.14 -9.56 -3.32
CA ASP A 144 -3.82 -9.63 -2.70
C ASP A 144 -3.87 -10.30 -1.31
N ILE A 145 -4.84 -9.90 -0.47
CA ILE A 145 -5.05 -10.51 0.86
C ILE A 145 -5.36 -12.00 0.75
N ILE A 146 -6.24 -12.37 -0.19
CA ILE A 146 -6.60 -13.77 -0.42
C ILE A 146 -5.35 -14.56 -0.83
N VAL A 147 -4.57 -14.06 -1.79
CA VAL A 147 -3.37 -14.74 -2.28
C VAL A 147 -2.34 -14.94 -1.17
N ILE A 148 -2.08 -13.93 -0.35
CA ILE A 148 -1.15 -14.01 0.79
C ILE A 148 -1.63 -15.07 1.80
N GLN A 149 -2.93 -15.12 2.08
CA GLN A 149 -3.48 -16.10 3.03
C GLN A 149 -3.39 -17.55 2.52
N PHE A 150 -3.52 -17.76 1.21
CA PHE A 150 -3.44 -19.09 0.59
C PHE A 150 -2.00 -19.58 0.40
N GLN A 151 -1.02 -18.67 0.31
CA GLN A 151 0.37 -19.00 -0.01
C GLN A 151 1.31 -18.98 1.20
N SER A 152 0.81 -19.11 2.44
CA SER A 152 1.62 -19.00 3.67
C SER A 152 2.84 -19.93 3.74
N ASP A 153 2.89 -21.00 2.94
CA ASP A 153 3.97 -21.98 2.90
C ASP A 153 4.80 -21.95 1.59
N MET A 154 4.52 -21.03 0.66
CA MET A 154 5.20 -20.96 -0.65
C MET A 154 6.44 -20.07 -0.63
N SER A 155 7.38 -20.33 -1.55
CA SER A 155 8.56 -19.49 -1.73
C SER A 155 8.17 -18.13 -2.30
N GLN A 156 8.83 -17.06 -1.85
CA GLN A 156 8.60 -15.70 -2.33
C GLN A 156 8.75 -15.55 -3.85
N ALA A 157 9.59 -16.38 -4.48
CA ALA A 157 9.75 -16.39 -5.93
C ALA A 157 8.48 -16.88 -6.65
N ASP A 158 7.82 -17.91 -6.12
CA ASP A 158 6.61 -18.48 -6.70
C ASP A 158 5.44 -17.50 -6.59
N GLU A 159 5.39 -16.74 -5.50
CA GLU A 159 4.43 -15.65 -5.31
C GLU A 159 4.57 -14.58 -6.41
N PHE A 160 5.79 -14.14 -6.72
CA PHE A 160 6.03 -13.19 -7.81
C PHE A 160 5.61 -13.74 -9.18
N PHE A 161 5.87 -15.02 -9.46
CA PHE A 161 5.43 -15.65 -10.70
C PHE A 161 3.91 -15.78 -10.80
N LEU A 162 3.23 -16.05 -9.69
CA LEU A 162 1.77 -16.10 -9.66
C LEU A 162 1.15 -14.73 -9.98
N PHE A 163 1.63 -13.66 -9.34
CA PHE A 163 1.16 -12.31 -9.65
C PHE A 163 1.46 -11.90 -11.10
N ALA A 164 2.65 -12.22 -11.60
CA ALA A 164 2.99 -12.00 -13.01
C ALA A 164 2.06 -12.78 -13.96
N GLY A 165 1.67 -14.01 -13.59
CA GLY A 165 0.74 -14.83 -14.34
C GLY A 165 -0.68 -14.23 -14.40
N ILE A 166 -1.23 -13.82 -13.26
CA ILE A 166 -2.55 -13.16 -13.19
C ILE A 166 -2.55 -11.87 -14.02
N MET A 167 -1.50 -11.04 -13.88
CA MET A 167 -1.35 -9.82 -14.67
C MET A 167 -1.20 -10.09 -16.17
N GLY A 168 -0.45 -11.13 -16.55
CA GLY A 168 -0.32 -11.55 -17.94
C GLY A 168 -1.67 -11.95 -18.57
N ILE A 169 -2.49 -12.71 -17.83
CA ILE A 169 -3.85 -13.06 -18.26
C ILE A 169 -4.72 -11.79 -18.39
N ALA A 170 -4.66 -10.88 -17.42
CA ALA A 170 -5.41 -9.63 -17.47
C ALA A 170 -5.03 -8.79 -18.71
N VAL A 171 -3.75 -8.70 -19.06
CA VAL A 171 -3.28 -8.02 -20.28
C VAL A 171 -3.83 -8.70 -21.54
N ILE A 172 -3.78 -10.03 -21.62
CA ILE A 172 -4.32 -10.77 -22.78
C ILE A 172 -5.81 -10.49 -22.96
N ILE A 173 -6.59 -10.56 -21.88
CA ILE A 173 -8.03 -10.26 -21.91
C ILE A 173 -8.27 -8.81 -22.33
N PHE A 174 -7.51 -7.87 -21.77
CA PHE A 174 -7.61 -6.45 -22.11
C PHE A 174 -7.31 -6.19 -23.60
N THR A 175 -6.25 -6.77 -24.14
CA THR A 175 -5.90 -6.66 -25.56
C THR A 175 -7.00 -7.27 -26.45
N ALA A 176 -7.53 -8.43 -26.08
CA ALA A 176 -8.61 -9.07 -26.82
C ALA A 176 -9.89 -8.22 -26.84
N MET A 177 -10.27 -7.62 -25.71
CA MET A 177 -11.43 -6.71 -25.64
C MET A 177 -11.19 -5.42 -26.44
N SER A 178 -9.97 -4.88 -26.41
CA SER A 178 -9.62 -3.65 -27.11
C SER A 178 -9.76 -3.77 -28.63
N TRP A 179 -9.49 -4.94 -29.22
CA TRP A 179 -9.60 -5.13 -30.67
C TRP A 179 -10.99 -4.89 -31.26
N ASN A 180 -12.06 -5.06 -30.48
CA ASN A 180 -13.43 -4.86 -30.94
C ASN A 180 -14.10 -3.64 -30.29
N TYR A 181 -13.31 -2.73 -29.72
CA TYR A 181 -13.83 -1.55 -29.04
C TYR A 181 -14.13 -0.42 -30.03
N LYS A 182 -15.39 0.01 -30.09
CA LYS A 182 -15.83 1.15 -30.90
C LYS A 182 -15.87 2.41 -30.03
N TYR A 183 -15.06 3.39 -30.40
CA TYR A 183 -14.96 4.68 -29.70
C TYR A 183 -16.22 5.53 -29.89
N VAL A 184 -16.61 6.22 -28.83
CA VAL A 184 -17.61 7.29 -28.88
C VAL A 184 -16.87 8.61 -29.12
N GLU A 185 -17.18 9.30 -30.21
CA GLU A 185 -16.59 10.59 -30.59
C GLU A 185 -17.11 11.72 -29.68
N ASP A 186 -16.20 12.54 -29.15
CA ASP A 186 -16.50 13.60 -28.19
C ASP A 186 -17.38 14.73 -28.79
N GLU A 187 -17.25 15.02 -30.08
CA GLU A 187 -18.04 16.06 -30.78
C GLU A 187 -19.55 15.76 -30.77
N LYS A 188 -19.95 14.49 -30.77
CA LYS A 188 -21.37 14.11 -30.73
C LYS A 188 -21.98 14.34 -29.35
N LYS A 189 -21.20 14.18 -28.28
CA LYS A 189 -21.66 14.39 -26.90
C LYS A 189 -21.85 15.88 -26.59
N GLU A 190 -20.88 16.71 -26.96
CA GLU A 190 -20.97 18.16 -26.73
C GLU A 190 -22.19 18.76 -27.45
N ASN A 191 -22.41 18.40 -28.71
CA ASN A 191 -23.57 18.83 -29.49
C ASN A 191 -24.90 18.32 -28.92
N GLU A 192 -24.98 17.07 -28.44
CA GLU A 192 -26.21 16.54 -27.83
C GLU A 192 -26.53 17.17 -26.48
N ASP A 193 -25.51 17.41 -25.65
CA ASP A 193 -25.67 18.02 -24.34
C ASP A 193 -25.96 19.53 -24.44
N GLU A 194 -25.36 20.23 -25.40
CA GLU A 194 -25.70 21.61 -25.74
C GLU A 194 -27.14 21.69 -26.26
N LYS A 195 -27.56 20.78 -27.15
CA LYS A 195 -28.93 20.73 -27.66
C LYS A 195 -29.96 20.43 -26.57
N LYS A 196 -29.66 19.53 -25.62
CA LYS A 196 -30.50 19.27 -24.43
C LYS A 196 -30.58 20.48 -23.50
N ARG A 197 -29.47 21.18 -23.28
CA ARG A 197 -29.46 22.40 -22.46
C ARG A 197 -30.27 23.51 -23.12
N LEU A 198 -30.10 23.73 -24.42
CA LEU A 198 -30.88 24.70 -25.18
C LEU A 198 -32.38 24.37 -25.16
N SER A 199 -32.76 23.10 -25.35
CA SER A 199 -34.18 22.70 -25.31
C SER A 199 -34.81 22.94 -23.94
N THR A 200 -34.13 22.59 -22.85
CA THR A 200 -34.60 22.87 -21.48
C THR A 200 -34.70 24.36 -21.17
N LEU A 201 -33.85 25.19 -21.78
CA LEU A 201 -33.86 26.64 -21.59
C LEU A 201 -35.00 27.31 -22.40
N SER A 202 -35.33 26.77 -23.57
CA SER A 202 -36.49 27.21 -24.35
C SER A 202 -37.81 26.82 -23.69
N ASP A 203 -37.93 25.61 -23.14
CA ASP A 203 -39.15 25.17 -22.44
C ASP A 203 -39.46 26.06 -21.23
N HIS A 204 -38.44 26.43 -20.43
CA HIS A 204 -38.61 27.33 -19.29
C HIS A 204 -38.97 28.78 -19.71
N LYS A 205 -38.59 29.21 -20.91
CA LYS A 205 -38.92 30.56 -21.41
C LYS A 205 -40.37 30.67 -21.84
N THR A 206 -40.96 29.61 -22.39
CA THR A 206 -42.37 29.56 -22.82
C THR A 206 -43.37 29.67 -21.65
N ASP A 207 -43.01 29.16 -20.46
CA ASP A 207 -43.83 29.25 -19.26
C ASP A 207 -43.79 30.62 -18.57
N SER A 208 -42.74 31.41 -18.81
CA SER A 208 -42.61 32.78 -18.28
C SER A 208 -43.21 33.85 -19.20
N SER A 209 -43.36 33.58 -20.50
CA SER A 209 -43.95 34.54 -21.45
C SER A 209 -45.48 34.44 -21.60
N SER A 210 -46.12 33.39 -21.07
CA SER A 210 -47.59 33.23 -21.11
C SER A 210 -48.31 33.83 -19.90
N SER A 211 -47.59 34.36 -18.91
CA SER A 211 -48.16 34.97 -17.69
C SER A 211 -47.99 36.49 -17.57
N SER A 212 -47.37 37.15 -18.55
CA SER A 212 -47.08 38.60 -18.47
C SER A 212 -47.69 39.47 -19.56
N SER A 213 -48.75 39.03 -20.25
CA SER A 213 -49.42 39.86 -21.29
C SER A 213 -50.93 40.03 -21.13
N SER A 214 -51.51 39.72 -19.97
CA SER A 214 -52.97 39.87 -19.78
C SER A 214 -53.40 40.52 -18.46
N SER A 215 -52.48 41.10 -17.68
CA SER A 215 -52.77 41.53 -16.29
C SER A 215 -52.63 43.03 -16.02
N ASP A 216 -52.12 43.83 -16.96
CA ASP A 216 -51.71 45.21 -16.67
C ASP A 216 -52.68 46.31 -17.16
N GLU A 217 -53.76 45.96 -17.87
CA GLU A 217 -54.75 46.96 -18.34
C GLU A 217 -55.97 47.13 -17.40
N GLU A 218 -56.27 46.18 -16.50
CA GLU A 218 -57.47 46.27 -15.65
C GLU A 218 -57.27 47.04 -14.33
N VAL A 219 -56.02 47.28 -13.91
CA VAL A 219 -55.74 47.85 -12.57
C VAL A 219 -55.74 49.38 -12.55
N TYR A 220 -55.57 50.04 -13.70
CA TYR A 220 -55.57 51.52 -13.78
C TYR A 220 -56.95 52.13 -14.04
N ALA A 221 -57.95 51.36 -14.48
CA ALA A 221 -59.30 51.88 -14.70
C ALA A 221 -60.12 52.01 -13.41
N LYS A 222 -59.80 51.24 -12.35
CA LYS A 222 -60.63 51.19 -11.13
C LYS A 222 -60.15 52.05 -9.96
N LYS A 223 -59.02 52.74 -10.07
CA LYS A 223 -58.49 53.59 -8.98
C LYS A 223 -58.84 55.08 -9.12
N GLY A 224 -59.65 55.44 -10.13
CA GLY A 224 -60.15 56.80 -10.36
C GLY A 224 -61.52 57.12 -9.74
N GLU A 225 -62.28 56.13 -9.26
CA GLU A 225 -63.65 56.36 -8.75
C GLU A 225 -63.78 56.37 -7.21
N GLU A 226 -62.77 55.90 -6.46
CA GLU A 226 -62.88 55.77 -5.00
C GLU A 226 -62.43 57.01 -4.19
N ASN A 227 -61.97 58.08 -4.85
CA ASN A 227 -61.54 59.32 -4.19
C ASN A 227 -62.55 60.48 -4.30
N LYS A 228 -63.84 60.19 -4.58
CA LYS A 228 -64.91 61.20 -4.65
C LYS A 228 -65.99 61.09 -3.56
N ALA A 229 -65.84 60.19 -2.59
CA ALA A 229 -66.83 60.00 -1.52
C ALA A 229 -66.36 60.43 -0.12
N PHE A 230 -65.23 61.15 -0.01
CA PHE A 230 -64.76 61.74 1.25
C PHE A 230 -64.45 63.22 1.08
N SER A 231 -65.46 63.99 0.65
CA SER A 231 -65.53 65.44 0.78
C SER A 231 -66.97 65.91 0.52
N GLU A 232 -67.88 65.55 1.43
CA GLU A 232 -69.08 66.33 1.78
C GLU A 232 -69.54 65.93 3.20
#